data_AF-A0A0Q4KYF8-F1
#
_entry.id   AF-A0A0Q4KYF8-F1
#
_cell.length_a   1.000
_cell.length_b   1.000
_cell.length_c   1.000
_cell.angle_alpha   90.00
_cell.angle_beta   90.00
_cell.angle_gamma   90.00
#
_symmetry.space_group_name_H-M   'P 1'
#
loop_
_entity.id
_entity.type
_entity.pdbx_description
1 polymer ?
#
loop_
_entity_poly.entity_id
_entity_poly.type
_entity_poly.pdbx_seq_one_letter_code
_entity_poly.pdbx_strand_id
1 'polypeptide(L)'
;MTDHGRAAGLALATVVDAVDPDGRGWVKVSFFGEGGIESDWIPLASSYAGNGYGSFFLPMTGDLAVVGFISANADQPCVLGFLWNGGIAPPVAKDKQAAVRVIRTRQGKLLRLDDSDSAVVTLSDERGNRVTIDSSKDLVTLESAGDLTIRATGTLTLSGGTVAVKQTAETAKLTLSAEGGTLAGGSSLKLSAAMIDLN
;
A
#
# COMPACT_ATOMS: atom_id res chain seq x y z
N MET A 1 43.28 21.78 -6.89
CA MET A 1 42.57 20.54 -7.23
C MET A 1 42.61 19.70 -5.98
N THR A 2 41.55 19.73 -5.19
CA THR A 2 41.41 18.86 -4.01
C THR A 2 41.27 17.43 -4.51
N ASP A 3 42.11 16.54 -3.99
CA ASP A 3 42.05 15.11 -4.30
C ASP A 3 40.77 14.56 -3.65
N HIS A 4 39.67 14.57 -4.41
CA HIS A 4 38.44 13.94 -4.00
C HIS A 4 38.69 12.43 -4.01
N GLY A 5 38.57 11.80 -2.85
CA GLY A 5 38.79 10.36 -2.71
C GLY A 5 38.00 9.61 -3.77
N ARG A 6 38.70 8.83 -4.60
CA ARG A 6 38.05 7.99 -5.62
C ARG A 6 37.33 6.84 -4.93
N ALA A 7 36.01 6.85 -4.96
CA ALA A 7 35.18 5.71 -4.56
C ALA A 7 34.63 5.05 -5.83
N ALA A 8 35.33 4.03 -6.32
CA ALA A 8 34.87 3.24 -7.46
C ALA A 8 34.05 2.06 -6.96
N GLY A 9 32.75 2.02 -7.28
CA GLY A 9 31.89 0.87 -7.03
C GLY A 9 30.68 1.18 -6.13
N LEU A 10 30.16 0.13 -5.51
CA LEU A 10 29.03 0.18 -4.59
C LEU A 10 29.53 -0.05 -3.16
N ALA A 11 28.97 0.67 -2.21
CA ALA A 11 29.16 0.44 -0.79
C ALA A 11 27.86 -0.04 -0.14
N LEU A 12 28.00 -0.84 0.91
CA LEU A 12 26.89 -1.12 1.82
C LEU A 12 26.91 -0.09 2.94
N ALA A 13 25.73 0.25 3.44
CA ALA A 13 25.56 1.11 4.60
C ALA A 13 24.25 0.77 5.33
N THR A 14 24.15 1.15 6.60
CA THR A 14 22.90 1.04 7.36
C THR A 14 22.27 2.41 7.49
N VAL A 15 20.97 2.54 7.23
CA VAL A 15 20.25 3.79 7.46
C VAL A 15 20.28 4.13 8.95
N VAL A 16 20.74 5.32 9.30
CA VAL A 16 20.75 5.81 10.69
C VAL A 16 19.65 6.82 10.94
N ASP A 17 19.29 7.61 9.92
CA ASP A 17 18.20 8.58 9.99
C ASP A 17 17.51 8.73 8.63
N ALA A 18 16.20 8.88 8.65
CA ALA A 18 15.36 9.10 7.47
C ALA A 18 14.44 10.33 7.63
N VAL A 19 14.59 11.10 8.71
CA VAL A 19 13.81 12.31 8.99
C VAL A 19 14.60 13.55 8.59
N ASP A 20 14.68 13.82 7.28
CA ASP A 20 15.37 15.00 6.75
C ASP A 20 14.68 16.30 7.19
N PRO A 21 15.33 17.18 7.96
CA PRO A 21 14.73 18.42 8.45
C PRO A 21 14.36 19.40 7.32
N ASP A 22 15.00 19.28 6.15
CA ASP A 22 14.74 20.13 4.99
C ASP A 22 13.65 19.56 4.07
N GLY A 23 13.10 18.37 4.39
CA GLY A 23 11.99 17.77 3.66
C GLY A 23 12.32 17.31 2.23
N ARG A 24 13.60 17.08 1.89
CA ARG A 24 14.01 16.65 0.54
C ARG A 24 13.78 15.15 0.30
N GLY A 25 13.50 14.39 1.35
CA GLY A 25 13.42 12.92 1.28
C GLY A 25 14.79 12.26 1.19
N TRP A 26 15.83 12.92 1.73
CA TRP A 26 17.17 12.36 1.84
C TRP A 26 17.30 11.52 3.12
N VAL A 27 18.35 10.71 3.19
CA VAL A 27 18.63 9.83 4.34
C VAL A 27 20.06 9.99 4.80
N LYS A 28 20.33 9.67 6.07
CA LYS A 28 21.69 9.47 6.58
C LYS A 28 21.97 7.98 6.71
N VAL A 29 23.19 7.59 6.36
CA VAL A 29 23.64 6.20 6.45
C VAL A 29 24.98 6.10 7.17
N SER A 30 25.24 4.97 7.81
CA SER A 30 26.55 4.59 8.35
C SER A 30 27.15 3.51 7.46
N PHE A 31 28.29 3.78 6.84
CA PHE A 31 29.00 2.82 6.00
C PHE A 31 29.67 1.71 6.84
N PHE A 32 29.75 0.50 6.26
CA PHE A 32 30.47 -0.61 6.89
C PHE A 32 32.00 -0.39 6.75
N GLY A 33 32.74 -0.50 7.86
CA GLY A 33 34.19 -0.36 7.90
C GLY A 33 34.69 -0.07 9.32
N GLU A 34 36.01 -0.14 9.55
CA GLU A 34 36.58 0.29 10.83
C GLU A 34 36.26 1.77 11.08
N GLY A 35 35.64 2.05 12.22
CA GLY A 35 35.30 3.41 12.65
C GLY A 35 33.91 3.91 12.24
N GLY A 36 33.13 3.18 11.42
CA GLY A 36 31.72 3.51 11.12
C GLY A 36 31.51 4.94 10.62
N ILE A 37 31.77 5.20 9.34
CA ILE A 37 31.64 6.56 8.79
C ILE A 37 30.17 6.87 8.54
N GLU A 38 29.63 7.86 9.25
CA GLU A 38 28.30 8.41 8.98
C GLU A 38 28.34 9.43 7.84
N SER A 39 27.35 9.37 6.95
CA SER A 39 27.16 10.36 5.90
C SER A 39 26.45 11.62 6.42
N ASP A 40 26.53 12.70 5.66
CA ASP A 40 25.51 13.75 5.73
C ASP A 40 24.19 13.25 5.08
N TRP A 41 23.19 14.11 4.92
CA TRP A 41 21.98 13.81 4.16
C TRP A 41 22.32 13.54 2.69
N ILE A 42 21.99 12.33 2.22
CA ILE A 42 22.27 11.88 0.86
C ILE A 42 20.97 11.52 0.13
N PRO A 43 20.91 11.74 -1.19
CA PRO A 43 19.72 11.43 -1.97
C PRO A 43 19.43 9.93 -2.02
N LEU A 44 18.13 9.61 -2.13
CA LEU A 44 17.61 8.27 -2.40
C LEU A 44 17.08 8.20 -3.83
N ALA A 45 17.60 7.27 -4.61
CA ALA A 45 17.08 6.98 -5.94
C ALA A 45 15.68 6.38 -5.84
N SER A 46 14.71 7.05 -6.48
CA SER A 46 13.34 6.54 -6.63
C SER A 46 13.16 5.90 -8.01
N SER A 47 12.26 4.92 -8.11
CA SER A 47 11.88 4.31 -9.39
C SER A 47 11.12 5.26 -10.32
N TYR A 48 10.50 6.31 -9.78
CA TYR A 48 9.80 7.34 -10.54
C TYR A 48 9.74 8.64 -9.73
N ALA A 49 10.32 9.73 -10.23
CA ALA A 49 10.37 10.99 -9.51
C ALA A 49 10.18 12.20 -10.45
N GLY A 50 9.44 13.20 -9.98
CA GLY A 50 9.29 14.50 -10.63
C GLY A 50 8.74 15.55 -9.65
N ASN A 51 8.53 16.77 -10.14
CA ASN A 51 8.11 17.88 -9.28
C ASN A 51 6.65 17.70 -8.80
N GLY A 52 6.47 17.19 -7.58
CA GLY A 52 5.17 16.95 -6.95
C GLY A 52 4.50 15.61 -7.30
N TYR A 53 5.20 14.68 -7.94
CA TYR A 53 4.70 13.34 -8.26
C TYR A 53 5.82 12.29 -8.26
N GLY A 54 5.49 11.02 -8.03
CA GLY A 54 6.45 9.92 -8.06
C GLY A 54 6.12 8.74 -7.14
N SER A 55 7.06 7.81 -7.02
CA SER A 55 7.08 6.76 -6.00
C SER A 55 7.95 7.22 -4.82
N PHE A 56 7.33 7.43 -3.67
CA PHE A 56 8.02 7.91 -2.47
C PHE A 56 7.97 6.84 -1.37
N PHE A 57 9.10 6.17 -1.16
CA PHE A 57 9.26 5.10 -0.18
C PHE A 57 10.54 5.34 0.63
N LEU A 58 10.43 6.12 1.71
CA LEU A 58 11.56 6.28 2.62
C LEU A 58 11.81 4.99 3.40
N PRO A 59 13.10 4.62 3.59
CA PRO A 59 13.47 3.51 4.46
C PRO A 59 13.28 3.86 5.93
N MET A 60 13.52 2.88 6.79
CA MET A 60 13.58 3.03 8.23
C MET A 60 15.03 2.95 8.72
N THR A 61 15.31 3.54 9.88
CA THR A 61 16.55 3.30 10.60
C THR A 61 16.78 1.79 10.80
N GLY A 62 17.99 1.34 10.48
CA GLY A 62 18.40 -0.06 10.51
C GLY A 62 18.32 -0.77 9.16
N ASP A 63 17.68 -0.20 8.13
CA ASP A 63 17.60 -0.83 6.81
C ASP A 63 18.98 -0.87 6.14
N LEU A 64 19.29 -1.98 5.45
CA LEU A 64 20.54 -2.18 4.74
C LEU A 64 20.45 -1.54 3.34
N ALA A 65 21.17 -0.44 3.16
CA ALA A 65 21.23 0.34 1.93
C ALA A 65 22.42 -0.07 1.04
N VAL A 66 22.19 -0.01 -0.27
CA VAL A 66 23.25 -0.02 -1.29
C VAL A 66 23.47 1.41 -1.75
N VAL A 67 24.70 1.89 -1.62
CA VAL A 67 25.09 3.26 -1.95
C VAL A 67 26.01 3.23 -3.16
N GLY A 68 25.71 4.05 -4.16
CA GLY A 68 26.58 4.31 -5.30
C GLY A 68 27.18 5.72 -5.23
N PHE A 69 28.32 5.90 -5.89
CA PHE A 69 29.03 7.18 -5.95
C PHE A 69 28.99 7.72 -7.37
N ILE A 70 28.28 8.84 -7.57
CA ILE A 70 28.09 9.43 -8.91
C ILE A 70 29.45 9.85 -9.46
N SER A 71 29.73 9.46 -10.70
CA SER A 71 31.01 9.75 -11.38
C SER A 71 32.25 9.29 -10.60
N ALA A 72 32.13 8.24 -9.78
CA ALA A 72 33.18 7.75 -8.88
C ALA A 72 33.71 8.81 -7.88
N ASN A 73 32.86 9.76 -7.51
CA ASN A 73 33.16 10.80 -6.53
C ASN A 73 32.58 10.42 -5.15
N ALA A 74 33.45 10.23 -4.16
CA ALA A 74 33.06 9.90 -2.78
C ALA A 74 32.14 10.97 -2.15
N ASP A 75 32.23 12.23 -2.61
CA ASP A 75 31.41 13.35 -2.13
C ASP A 75 30.03 13.40 -2.81
N GLN A 76 29.72 12.49 -3.74
CA GLN A 76 28.42 12.39 -4.41
C GLN A 76 27.76 11.00 -4.22
N PRO A 77 27.54 10.57 -2.96
CA PRO A 77 26.84 9.33 -2.67
C PRO A 77 25.34 9.45 -2.99
N CYS A 78 24.73 8.34 -3.37
CA CYS A 78 23.29 8.20 -3.57
C CYS A 78 22.86 6.78 -3.18
N VAL A 79 21.81 6.66 -2.37
CA VAL A 79 21.23 5.34 -2.07
C VAL A 79 20.50 4.85 -3.31
N LEU A 80 20.87 3.66 -3.81
CA LEU A 80 20.31 3.05 -5.00
C LEU A 80 19.17 2.07 -4.70
N GLY A 81 19.10 1.57 -3.47
CA GLY A 81 18.10 0.60 -3.05
C GLY A 81 18.48 -0.08 -1.74
N PHE A 82 17.73 -1.11 -1.39
CA PHE A 82 17.83 -1.81 -0.12
C PHE A 82 17.90 -3.32 -0.31
N LEU A 83 18.53 -4.02 0.62
CA LEU A 83 18.72 -5.46 0.57
C LEU A 83 18.04 -6.16 1.73
N TRP A 84 17.44 -7.31 1.41
CA TRP A 84 17.19 -8.37 2.39
C TRP A 84 18.48 -9.14 2.66
N ASN A 85 18.61 -9.75 3.85
CA ASN A 85 19.79 -10.53 4.23
C ASN A 85 19.40 -11.68 5.17
N GLY A 86 20.39 -12.43 5.69
CA GLY A 86 20.14 -13.55 6.61
C GLY A 86 19.43 -13.19 7.92
N GLY A 87 19.34 -11.90 8.27
CA GLY A 87 18.58 -11.38 9.41
C GLY A 87 17.29 -10.64 9.04
N ILE A 88 17.13 -10.21 7.77
CA ILE A 88 15.95 -9.46 7.29
C ILE A 88 15.36 -10.20 6.09
N ALA A 89 14.22 -10.85 6.30
CA ALA A 89 13.55 -11.64 5.27
C ALA A 89 12.64 -10.78 4.34
N PRO A 90 12.46 -11.19 3.07
CA PRO A 90 11.43 -10.61 2.22
C PRO A 90 10.02 -10.86 2.77
N PRO A 91 9.03 -10.01 2.42
CA PRO A 91 7.66 -10.07 2.94
C PRO A 91 6.81 -11.23 2.38
N VAL A 92 7.41 -12.15 1.61
CA VAL A 92 6.74 -13.28 0.97
C VAL A 92 7.45 -14.57 1.39
N ALA A 93 6.66 -15.55 1.85
CA ALA A 93 7.15 -16.87 2.24
C ALA A 93 7.88 -17.57 1.08
N LYS A 94 8.95 -18.30 1.39
CA LYS A 94 9.87 -18.92 0.41
C LYS A 94 9.15 -19.73 -0.67
N ASP A 95 8.16 -20.52 -0.28
CA ASP A 95 7.36 -21.37 -1.17
C ASP A 95 6.41 -20.59 -2.10
N LYS A 96 6.16 -19.31 -1.80
CA LYS A 96 5.28 -18.42 -2.58
C LYS A 96 6.02 -17.40 -3.44
N GLN A 97 7.34 -17.24 -3.25
CA GLN A 97 8.13 -16.22 -3.94
C GLN A 97 8.11 -16.34 -5.47
N ALA A 98 7.89 -17.53 -6.03
CA ALA A 98 7.79 -17.71 -7.47
C ALA A 98 6.54 -17.02 -8.06
N ALA A 99 5.41 -17.05 -7.33
CA ALA A 99 4.08 -16.65 -7.84
C ALA A 99 3.54 -15.35 -7.25
N VAL A 100 4.07 -14.87 -6.11
CA VAL A 100 3.49 -13.72 -5.40
C VAL A 100 4.38 -12.49 -5.51
N ARG A 101 3.79 -11.35 -5.84
CA ARG A 101 4.43 -10.01 -5.84
C ARG A 101 3.70 -9.10 -4.86
N VAL A 102 4.44 -8.33 -4.08
CA VAL A 102 3.84 -7.46 -3.05
C VAL A 102 4.53 -6.11 -2.95
N ILE A 103 3.75 -5.10 -2.56
CA ILE A 103 4.22 -3.90 -1.88
C ILE A 103 3.66 -3.97 -0.48
N ARG A 104 4.53 -4.13 0.53
CA ARG A 104 4.14 -4.22 1.93
C ARG A 104 4.87 -3.16 2.76
N THR A 105 4.12 -2.35 3.50
CA THR A 105 4.71 -1.42 4.46
C THR A 105 4.98 -2.11 5.80
N ARG A 106 5.88 -1.55 6.62
CA ARG A 106 6.26 -2.12 7.93
C ARG A 106 5.06 -2.38 8.85
N GLN A 107 4.06 -1.51 8.81
CA GLN A 107 2.85 -1.64 9.64
C GLN A 107 1.78 -2.55 9.04
N GLY A 108 2.06 -3.20 7.90
CA GLY A 108 1.21 -4.25 7.36
C GLY A 108 0.21 -3.82 6.28
N LYS A 109 0.28 -2.58 5.79
CA LYS A 109 -0.45 -2.20 4.57
C LYS A 109 0.12 -2.97 3.38
N LEU A 110 -0.75 -3.54 2.56
CA LEU A 110 -0.38 -4.53 1.57
C LEU A 110 -1.13 -4.32 0.26
N LEU A 111 -0.38 -4.17 -0.83
CA LEU A 111 -0.82 -4.51 -2.18
C LEU A 111 -0.19 -5.86 -2.54
N ARG A 112 -1.00 -6.83 -2.97
CA ARG A 112 -0.58 -8.19 -3.32
C ARG A 112 -1.14 -8.60 -4.67
N LEU A 113 -0.28 -9.18 -5.48
CA LEU A 113 -0.60 -9.85 -6.75
C LEU A 113 -0.17 -11.30 -6.59
N ASP A 114 -1.10 -12.24 -6.74
CA ASP A 114 -0.87 -13.66 -6.59
C ASP A 114 -1.20 -14.40 -7.90
N ASP A 115 -0.16 -14.75 -8.66
CA ASP A 115 -0.26 -15.46 -9.94
C ASP A 115 -0.28 -16.99 -9.76
N SER A 116 -0.55 -17.51 -8.56
CA SER A 116 -0.87 -18.92 -8.38
C SER A 116 -2.23 -19.27 -8.99
N ASP A 117 -2.65 -20.53 -8.91
CA ASP A 117 -3.96 -21.00 -9.42
C ASP A 117 -5.16 -20.21 -8.86
N SER A 118 -4.98 -19.46 -7.76
CA SER A 118 -6.00 -18.58 -7.19
C SER A 118 -6.18 -17.24 -7.93
N ALA A 119 -5.17 -16.74 -8.66
CA ALA A 119 -5.19 -15.51 -9.44
C ALA A 119 -5.85 -14.32 -8.70
N VAL A 120 -5.28 -13.93 -7.55
CA VAL A 120 -5.89 -12.94 -6.63
C VAL A 120 -5.10 -11.64 -6.58
N VAL A 121 -5.80 -10.52 -6.74
CA VAL A 121 -5.29 -9.17 -6.43
C VAL A 121 -5.90 -8.70 -5.11
N THR A 122 -5.08 -8.09 -4.24
CA THR A 122 -5.54 -7.65 -2.92
C THR A 122 -4.92 -6.33 -2.49
N LEU A 123 -5.75 -5.40 -2.02
CA LEU A 123 -5.35 -4.23 -1.24
C LEU A 123 -5.89 -4.38 0.19
N SER A 124 -5.03 -4.26 1.20
CA SER A 124 -5.47 -4.44 2.60
C SER A 124 -4.62 -3.72 3.63
N ASP A 125 -5.17 -3.63 4.83
CA ASP A 125 -4.44 -3.25 6.03
C ASP A 125 -4.33 -4.40 7.06
N GLU A 126 -3.60 -4.13 8.13
CA GLU A 126 -3.41 -5.03 9.28
C GLU A 126 -4.64 -5.16 10.17
N ARG A 127 -5.69 -4.36 9.95
CA ARG A 127 -6.90 -4.33 10.77
C ARG A 127 -8.05 -5.16 10.17
N GLY A 128 -7.83 -5.77 9.01
CA GLY A 128 -8.81 -6.63 8.36
C GLY A 128 -9.64 -5.95 7.27
N ASN A 129 -9.33 -4.69 6.92
CA ASN A 129 -10.00 -4.02 5.82
C ASN A 129 -9.36 -4.46 4.50
N ARG A 130 -10.18 -4.78 3.49
CA ARG A 130 -9.71 -5.41 2.26
C ARG A 130 -10.56 -5.09 1.04
N VAL A 131 -9.88 -4.89 -0.09
CA VAL A 131 -10.44 -5.00 -1.45
C VAL A 131 -9.78 -6.20 -2.12
N THR A 132 -10.58 -7.11 -2.67
CA THR A 132 -10.07 -8.32 -3.34
C THR A 132 -10.69 -8.44 -4.73
N ILE A 133 -9.88 -8.81 -5.71
CA ILE A 133 -10.32 -9.30 -7.02
C ILE A 133 -9.82 -10.74 -7.13
N ASP A 134 -10.77 -11.68 -7.20
CA ASP A 134 -10.51 -13.12 -7.35
C ASP A 134 -10.93 -13.52 -8.76
N SER A 135 -9.96 -13.58 -9.67
CA SER A 135 -10.19 -13.91 -11.08
C SER A 135 -10.52 -15.39 -11.29
N SER A 136 -10.23 -16.27 -10.31
CA SER A 136 -10.61 -17.68 -10.39
C SER A 136 -12.11 -17.91 -10.16
N LYS A 137 -12.80 -16.93 -9.57
CA LYS A 137 -14.23 -16.99 -9.20
C LYS A 137 -15.09 -15.89 -9.83
N ASP A 138 -14.51 -15.05 -10.68
CA ASP A 138 -15.16 -13.84 -11.22
C ASP A 138 -15.75 -12.96 -10.10
N LEU A 139 -15.03 -12.79 -8.98
CA LEU A 139 -15.54 -12.15 -7.77
C LEU A 139 -14.71 -10.94 -7.35
N VAL A 140 -15.39 -9.86 -6.98
CA VAL A 140 -14.79 -8.68 -6.32
C VAL A 140 -15.43 -8.52 -4.94
N THR A 141 -14.61 -8.34 -3.90
CA THR A 141 -15.08 -8.10 -2.52
C THR A 141 -14.52 -6.82 -1.93
N LEU A 142 -15.33 -6.17 -1.10
CA LEU A 142 -14.96 -5.05 -0.25
C LEU A 142 -15.39 -5.36 1.18
N GLU A 143 -14.43 -5.43 2.09
CA GLU A 143 -14.62 -5.85 3.47
C GLU A 143 -14.06 -4.78 4.42
N SER A 144 -14.82 -4.49 5.48
CA SER A 144 -14.40 -3.63 6.59
C SER A 144 -14.57 -4.39 7.90
N ALA A 145 -13.58 -4.28 8.78
CA ALA A 145 -13.67 -4.81 10.14
C ALA A 145 -14.53 -3.91 11.06
N GLY A 146 -14.77 -2.66 10.66
CA GLY A 146 -15.66 -1.73 11.34
C GLY A 146 -16.74 -1.21 10.40
N ASP A 147 -17.06 0.07 10.50
CA ASP A 147 -18.04 0.70 9.62
C ASP A 147 -17.54 0.75 8.16
N LEU A 148 -18.48 0.65 7.22
CA LEU A 148 -18.24 0.88 5.80
C LEU A 148 -19.21 1.96 5.30
N THR A 149 -18.66 3.07 4.82
CA THR A 149 -19.45 4.17 4.23
C THR A 149 -19.15 4.30 2.74
N ILE A 150 -20.19 4.29 1.90
CA ILE A 150 -20.11 4.55 0.46
C ILE A 150 -20.90 5.81 0.16
N ARG A 151 -20.24 6.85 -0.35
CA ARG A 151 -20.83 8.17 -0.59
C ARG A 151 -20.53 8.66 -2.00
N ALA A 152 -21.55 9.20 -2.66
CA ALA A 152 -21.43 10.00 -3.87
C ALA A 152 -22.06 11.38 -3.63
N THR A 153 -21.51 12.44 -4.23
CA THR A 153 -22.12 13.78 -4.24
C THR A 153 -23.20 13.90 -5.31
N GLY A 154 -23.01 13.21 -6.45
CA GLY A 154 -24.05 12.98 -7.44
C GLY A 154 -24.82 11.69 -7.16
N THR A 155 -25.18 10.97 -8.22
CA THR A 155 -25.92 9.71 -8.13
C THR A 155 -25.02 8.53 -7.79
N LEU A 156 -25.43 7.71 -6.82
CA LEU A 156 -24.90 6.36 -6.61
C LEU A 156 -25.83 5.34 -7.28
N THR A 157 -25.32 4.61 -8.29
CA THR A 157 -26.07 3.57 -9.00
C THR A 157 -25.51 2.19 -8.67
N LEU A 158 -26.38 1.26 -8.28
CA LEU A 158 -26.05 -0.15 -8.06
C LEU A 158 -26.91 -1.01 -8.99
N SER A 159 -26.29 -1.87 -9.78
CA SER A 159 -26.99 -2.72 -10.75
C SER A 159 -26.33 -4.10 -10.84
N GLY A 160 -27.14 -5.10 -11.18
CA GLY A 160 -26.73 -6.49 -11.34
C GLY A 160 -27.97 -7.34 -11.63
N GLY A 161 -27.78 -8.59 -12.06
CA GLY A 161 -28.91 -9.51 -12.27
C GLY A 161 -29.75 -9.69 -11.00
N THR A 162 -29.11 -9.62 -9.83
CA THR A 162 -29.77 -9.51 -8.52
C THR A 162 -28.96 -8.55 -7.64
N VAL A 163 -29.65 -7.64 -6.96
CA VAL A 163 -29.06 -6.78 -5.92
C VAL A 163 -29.66 -7.19 -4.58
N ALA A 164 -28.83 -7.76 -3.71
CA ALA A 164 -29.26 -8.25 -2.40
C ALA A 164 -28.62 -7.40 -1.29
N VAL A 165 -29.46 -6.92 -0.36
CA VAL A 165 -29.01 -6.26 0.88
C VAL A 165 -29.39 -7.18 2.03
N LYS A 166 -28.38 -7.76 2.69
CA LYS A 166 -28.55 -8.64 3.84
C LYS A 166 -28.03 -7.95 5.09
N GLN A 167 -28.92 -7.73 6.05
CA GLN A 167 -28.57 -7.26 7.38
C GLN A 167 -28.63 -8.46 8.33
N THR A 168 -27.72 -8.53 9.30
CA THR A 168 -27.55 -9.69 10.20
C THR A 168 -27.78 -9.40 11.68
N ALA A 169 -27.97 -8.13 12.08
CA ALA A 169 -28.29 -7.78 13.46
C ALA A 169 -29.81 -7.92 13.74
N GLU A 170 -30.21 -7.96 15.01
CA GLU A 170 -31.60 -8.20 15.39
C GLU A 170 -32.59 -7.17 14.83
N THR A 171 -32.16 -5.92 14.68
CA THR A 171 -32.97 -4.83 14.11
C THR A 171 -32.34 -4.30 12.82
N ALA A 172 -33.04 -4.47 11.69
CA ALA A 172 -32.65 -3.88 10.42
C ALA A 172 -33.23 -2.46 10.27
N LYS A 173 -32.41 -1.50 9.85
CA LYS A 173 -32.84 -0.15 9.47
C LYS A 173 -32.31 0.16 8.08
N LEU A 174 -33.23 0.39 7.14
CA LEU A 174 -32.95 0.95 5.83
C LEU A 174 -33.70 2.29 5.73
N THR A 175 -32.99 3.38 5.43
CA THR A 175 -33.57 4.72 5.41
C THR A 175 -33.36 5.39 4.06
N LEU A 176 -34.46 5.89 3.49
CA LEU A 176 -34.49 6.73 2.29
C LEU A 176 -35.06 8.09 2.71
N SER A 177 -34.23 9.10 2.87
CA SER A 177 -34.60 10.38 3.52
C SER A 177 -34.63 11.59 2.58
N ALA A 178 -34.61 11.37 1.25
CA ALA A 178 -34.76 12.45 0.29
C ALA A 178 -36.24 12.85 0.15
N GLU A 179 -36.52 14.15 0.01
CA GLU A 179 -37.85 14.63 -0.33
C GLU A 179 -38.29 14.02 -1.67
N GLY A 180 -39.41 13.28 -1.69
CA GLY A 180 -39.89 12.59 -2.89
C GLY A 180 -39.20 11.25 -3.23
N GLY A 181 -38.51 10.60 -2.28
CA GLY A 181 -37.95 9.27 -2.48
C GLY A 181 -39.00 8.25 -2.97
N THR A 182 -38.69 7.51 -4.03
CA THR A 182 -39.61 6.52 -4.64
C THR A 182 -38.99 5.13 -4.58
N LEU A 183 -39.81 4.12 -4.23
CA LEU A 183 -39.48 2.70 -4.40
C LEU A 183 -40.44 2.10 -5.43
N ALA A 184 -39.95 1.77 -6.62
CA ALA A 184 -40.76 1.22 -7.71
C ALA A 184 -40.38 -0.23 -8.02
N GLY A 185 -41.37 -1.13 -8.02
CA GLY A 185 -41.23 -2.45 -8.63
C GLY A 185 -41.63 -2.41 -10.10
N GLY A 186 -41.06 -3.30 -10.93
CA GLY A 186 -41.51 -3.50 -12.32
C GLY A 186 -42.91 -4.12 -12.35
N SER A 187 -43.03 -5.41 -12.67
CA SER A 187 -44.34 -6.07 -12.66
C SER A 187 -44.95 -6.25 -11.27
N SER A 188 -44.14 -6.24 -10.20
CA SER A 188 -44.63 -6.32 -8.81
C SER A 188 -43.60 -5.80 -7.81
N LEU A 189 -44.09 -5.37 -6.64
CA LEU A 189 -43.29 -5.10 -5.43
C LEU A 189 -43.91 -5.93 -4.28
N LYS A 190 -43.11 -6.75 -3.59
CA LYS A 190 -43.58 -7.58 -2.46
C LYS A 190 -42.91 -7.11 -1.17
N LEU A 191 -43.70 -6.80 -0.15
CA LEU A 191 -43.26 -6.44 1.19
C LEU A 191 -43.92 -7.41 2.18
N SER A 192 -43.15 -7.95 3.12
CA SER A 192 -43.65 -8.87 4.14
C SER A 192 -43.00 -8.57 5.48
N ALA A 193 -43.82 -8.36 6.50
CA ALA A 193 -43.42 -8.15 7.88
C ALA A 193 -44.60 -8.50 8.79
N ALA A 194 -44.35 -8.64 10.10
CA ALA A 194 -45.42 -8.78 11.08
C ALA A 194 -46.35 -7.55 11.10
N MET A 195 -45.81 -6.36 10.80
CA MET A 195 -46.53 -5.10 10.67
C MET A 195 -45.84 -4.26 9.59
N ILE A 196 -46.63 -3.60 8.73
CA ILE A 196 -46.16 -2.63 7.73
C ILE A 196 -46.99 -1.37 7.94
N ASP A 197 -46.36 -0.29 8.40
CA ASP A 197 -46.98 1.02 8.53
C ASP A 197 -46.61 1.88 7.31
N LEU A 198 -47.62 2.46 6.66
CA LEU A 198 -47.48 3.41 5.56
C LEU A 198 -48.22 4.68 5.96
N ASN A 199 -47.46 5.77 6.17
CA ASN A 199 -47.99 7.08 6.54
C ASN A 199 -47.66 8.11 5.46
#